data_AF-A0A1W9WGJ4-F1
#
_entry.id   AF-A0A1W9WGJ4-F1
#
_cell.length_a   1.000
_cell.length_b   1.000
_cell.length_c   1.000
_cell.angle_alpha   90.00
_cell.angle_beta   90.00
_cell.angle_gamma   90.00
#
_symmetry.space_group_name_H-M   'P 1'
#
loop_
_entity.id
_entity.type
_entity.pdbx_description
1 polymer ?
#
loop_
_entity_poly.entity_id
_entity_poly.type
_entity_poly.pdbx_seq_one_letter_code
_entity_poly.pdbx_strand_id
1 'polypeptide(L)'
;MARLIHGAILNGLHFSKRDLFLGLASAMLHDSGYILARDEAGPGGRYTLVHIDRSIDFLKRYFFLNGYSSNDVDACEAILKCTGLNVKIPQIEFLSRENEIMGKMLGTADLLGQMADRTYLEKLPFLYREFKQAGMEGIGTELDFLDSTSGFHKVVMERLAHDLGGVDGYMRHHFHARWDIDENLYIAAIESSMRFLKTILKNHRDDLHDYLKRGNLMAKLRKRYPE
;
A
#
# COMPACT_ATOMS: atom_id res chain seq x y z
N MET A 1 5.52 -7.67 1.07
CA MET A 1 5.03 -9.07 1.19
C MET A 1 6.14 -10.05 1.58
N ALA A 2 7.13 -10.34 0.71
CA ALA A 2 8.13 -11.39 0.97
C ALA A 2 8.89 -11.26 2.31
N ARG A 3 9.22 -10.02 2.75
CA ARG A 3 9.86 -9.78 4.05
C ARG A 3 8.97 -10.15 5.24
N LEU A 4 7.66 -9.86 5.16
CA LEU A 4 6.68 -10.24 6.19
C LEU A 4 6.55 -11.76 6.27
N ILE A 5 6.42 -12.42 5.12
CA ILE A 5 6.36 -13.89 5.04
C ILE A 5 7.60 -14.50 5.70
N HIS A 6 8.80 -14.01 5.35
CA HIS A 6 10.04 -14.50 5.94
C HIS A 6 10.09 -14.30 7.46
N GLY A 7 9.71 -13.11 7.94
CA GLY A 7 9.66 -12.82 9.38
C GLY A 7 8.64 -13.67 10.12
N ALA A 8 7.49 -13.93 9.52
CA ALA A 8 6.45 -14.80 10.07
C ALA A 8 6.90 -16.25 10.19
N ILE A 9 7.60 -16.77 9.18
CA ILE A 9 8.17 -18.12 9.21
C ILE A 9 9.21 -18.23 10.33
N LEU A 10 10.08 -17.22 10.49
CA LEU A 10 11.04 -17.16 11.60
C LEU A 10 10.35 -17.09 12.97
N ASN A 11 9.14 -16.52 13.04
CA ASN A 11 8.32 -16.48 14.24
C ASN A 11 7.43 -17.73 14.42
N GLY A 12 7.71 -18.82 13.68
CA GLY A 12 7.05 -20.12 13.86
C GLY A 12 5.75 -20.32 13.07
N LEU A 13 5.38 -19.41 12.17
CA LEU A 13 4.28 -19.67 11.24
C LEU A 13 4.72 -20.60 10.11
N HIS A 14 3.80 -21.46 9.69
CA HIS A 14 3.99 -22.35 8.56
C HIS A 14 2.97 -22.00 7.47
N PHE A 15 3.44 -22.01 6.23
CA PHE A 15 2.62 -21.75 5.06
C PHE A 15 2.85 -22.84 4.03
N SER A 16 1.77 -23.30 3.42
CA SER A 16 1.83 -24.16 2.26
C SER A 16 2.54 -23.46 1.11
N LYS A 17 3.22 -24.24 0.25
CA LYS A 17 3.82 -23.71 -0.99
C LYS A 17 2.78 -23.01 -1.87
N ARG A 18 1.52 -23.46 -1.80
CA ARG A 18 0.43 -22.90 -2.59
C ARG A 18 0.04 -21.51 -2.08
N ASP A 19 -0.22 -21.35 -0.79
CA ASP A 19 -0.59 -20.02 -0.24
C ASP A 19 0.57 -19.03 -0.31
N LEU A 20 1.82 -19.48 -0.19
CA LEU A 20 2.99 -18.65 -0.47
C LEU A 20 2.99 -18.13 -1.90
N PHE A 21 2.74 -19.01 -2.87
CA PHE A 21 2.65 -18.63 -4.27
C PHE A 21 1.51 -17.64 -4.51
N LEU A 22 0.30 -17.93 -4.01
CA LEU A 22 -0.88 -17.08 -4.20
C LEU A 22 -0.70 -15.71 -3.54
N GLY A 23 -0.16 -15.65 -2.32
CA GLY A 23 0.14 -14.39 -1.65
C GLY A 23 1.17 -13.53 -2.40
N LEU A 24 2.21 -14.13 -2.96
CA LEU A 24 3.21 -13.41 -3.77
C LEU A 24 2.65 -12.98 -5.14
N ALA A 25 1.86 -13.84 -5.80
CA ALA A 25 1.18 -13.51 -7.05
C ALA A 25 0.21 -12.34 -6.84
N SER A 26 -0.61 -12.39 -5.80
CA SER A 26 -1.49 -11.30 -5.38
C SER A 26 -0.71 -10.01 -5.13
N ALA A 27 0.44 -10.07 -4.46
CA ALA A 27 1.28 -8.89 -4.25
C ALA A 27 1.78 -8.26 -5.56
N MET A 28 2.09 -9.07 -6.57
CA MET A 28 2.50 -8.56 -7.90
C MET A 28 1.33 -7.93 -8.67
N LEU A 29 0.10 -8.38 -8.41
CA LEU A 29 -1.08 -8.03 -9.20
C LEU A 29 -2.03 -7.03 -8.52
N HIS A 30 -1.81 -6.70 -7.24
CA HIS A 30 -2.75 -5.89 -6.44
C HIS A 30 -3.11 -4.53 -7.05
N ASP A 31 -2.17 -3.91 -7.77
CA ASP A 31 -2.33 -2.60 -8.43
C ASP A 31 -2.53 -2.67 -9.96
N SER A 32 -2.72 -3.87 -10.51
CA SER A 32 -2.99 -4.06 -11.94
C SER A 32 -4.22 -3.31 -12.44
N GLY A 33 -5.16 -2.98 -11.55
CA GLY A 33 -6.34 -2.18 -11.84
C GLY A 33 -6.06 -0.73 -12.23
N TYR A 34 -4.86 -0.20 -11.98
CA TYR A 34 -4.44 1.10 -12.51
C TYR A 34 -3.96 1.04 -13.97
N ILE A 35 -3.71 -0.16 -14.51
CA ILE A 35 -3.29 -0.34 -15.90
C ILE A 35 -4.50 -0.05 -16.81
N LEU A 36 -4.24 0.72 -17.88
CA LEU A 36 -5.24 1.03 -18.90
C LEU A 36 -5.47 -0.19 -19.80
N ALA A 37 -6.73 -0.49 -20.09
CA ALA A 37 -7.11 -1.34 -21.20
C ALA A 37 -6.77 -0.66 -22.55
N ARG A 38 -6.77 -1.44 -23.64
CA ARG A 38 -6.35 -0.96 -24.97
C ARG A 38 -7.20 0.21 -25.49
N ASP A 39 -8.46 0.25 -25.07
CA ASP A 39 -9.47 1.24 -25.44
C ASP A 39 -9.61 2.38 -24.42
N GLU A 40 -8.80 2.36 -23.35
CA GLU A 40 -8.77 3.41 -22.33
C GLU A 40 -7.60 4.38 -22.58
N ALA A 41 -7.84 5.67 -22.35
CA ALA A 41 -6.84 6.72 -22.54
C ALA A 41 -6.78 7.67 -21.34
N GLY A 42 -5.59 8.19 -21.06
CA GLY A 42 -5.32 9.15 -19.98
C GLY A 42 -4.66 8.50 -18.75
N PRO A 43 -4.57 9.21 -17.61
CA PRO A 43 -3.85 8.70 -16.45
C PRO A 43 -4.59 7.54 -15.77
N GLY A 44 -3.87 6.47 -15.43
CA GLY A 44 -4.41 5.32 -14.71
C GLY A 44 -4.99 5.65 -13.33
N GLY A 45 -4.48 6.70 -12.68
CA GLY A 45 -4.96 7.17 -11.37
C GLY A 45 -6.46 7.50 -11.31
N ARG A 46 -7.14 7.70 -12.45
CA ARG A 46 -8.62 7.85 -12.48
C ARG A 46 -9.36 6.64 -11.91
N TYR A 47 -8.73 5.46 -11.91
CA TYR A 47 -9.34 4.22 -11.43
C TYR A 47 -9.12 3.99 -9.94
N THR A 48 -8.59 4.96 -9.19
CA THR A 48 -8.33 4.85 -7.74
C THR A 48 -9.52 4.28 -6.95
N LEU A 49 -10.76 4.69 -7.25
CA LEU A 49 -11.94 4.24 -6.51
C LEU A 49 -12.36 2.79 -6.82
N VAL A 50 -11.90 2.23 -7.94
CA VAL A 50 -12.31 0.91 -8.46
C VAL A 50 -11.12 -0.01 -8.77
N HIS A 51 -9.90 0.39 -8.40
CA HIS A 51 -8.68 -0.32 -8.79
C HIS A 51 -8.63 -1.73 -8.22
N ILE A 52 -9.17 -1.97 -7.02
CA ILE A 52 -9.22 -3.31 -6.41
C ILE A 52 -10.09 -4.24 -7.25
N ASP A 53 -11.30 -3.82 -7.61
CA ASP A 53 -12.20 -4.62 -8.44
C ASP A 53 -11.59 -4.88 -9.82
N ARG A 54 -10.95 -3.86 -10.42
CA ARG A 54 -10.23 -4.02 -11.69
C ARG A 54 -9.03 -4.97 -11.57
N SER A 55 -8.31 -4.95 -10.46
CA SER A 55 -7.20 -5.89 -10.20
C SER A 55 -7.70 -7.32 -10.03
N ILE A 56 -8.84 -7.51 -9.35
CA ILE A 56 -9.50 -8.81 -9.21
C ILE A 56 -9.94 -9.32 -10.58
N ASP A 57 -10.55 -8.48 -11.42
CA ASP A 57 -10.95 -8.84 -12.79
C ASP A 57 -9.76 -9.22 -13.67
N PHE A 58 -8.66 -8.47 -13.58
CA PHE A 58 -7.41 -8.79 -14.27
C PHE A 58 -6.88 -10.15 -13.82
N LEU A 59 -6.82 -10.39 -12.50
CA LEU A 59 -6.35 -11.63 -11.90
C LEU A 59 -7.22 -12.81 -12.33
N LYS A 60 -8.54 -12.68 -12.29
CA LYS A 60 -9.50 -13.71 -12.75
C LYS A 60 -9.23 -14.13 -14.18
N ARG A 61 -9.07 -13.17 -15.09
CA ARG A 61 -8.77 -13.44 -16.51
C ARG A 61 -7.41 -14.12 -16.68
N TYR A 62 -6.37 -13.62 -16.00
CA TYR A 62 -5.03 -14.22 -16.05
C TYR A 62 -5.03 -15.65 -15.53
N PHE A 63 -5.68 -15.90 -14.39
CA PHE A 63 -5.73 -17.22 -13.75
C PHE A 63 -6.50 -18.23 -14.61
N PHE A 64 -7.64 -17.81 -15.17
CA PHE A 64 -8.40 -18.64 -16.10
C PHE A 64 -7.57 -19.05 -17.33
N LEU A 65 -6.91 -18.08 -17.99
CA LEU A 65 -6.11 -18.35 -19.19
C LEU A 65 -4.89 -19.25 -18.93
N ASN A 66 -4.42 -19.32 -17.69
CA ASN A 66 -3.27 -20.12 -17.28
C ASN A 66 -3.65 -21.39 -16.50
N GLY A 67 -4.94 -21.77 -16.47
CA GLY A 67 -5.39 -23.04 -15.91
C GLY A 67 -5.36 -23.13 -14.38
N TYR A 68 -5.44 -22.00 -13.66
CA TYR A 68 -5.60 -22.00 -12.21
C TYR A 68 -7.03 -22.35 -11.80
N SER A 69 -7.20 -22.93 -10.60
CA SER A 69 -8.51 -23.36 -10.11
C SER A 69 -9.37 -22.18 -9.62
N SER A 70 -10.68 -22.39 -9.50
CA SER A 70 -11.57 -21.40 -8.88
C SER A 70 -11.16 -21.07 -7.45
N ASN A 71 -10.71 -22.07 -6.68
CA ASN A 71 -10.24 -21.84 -5.31
C ASN A 71 -9.01 -20.92 -5.26
N ASP A 72 -8.11 -21.00 -6.25
CA ASP A 72 -6.96 -20.08 -6.32
C ASP A 72 -7.40 -18.65 -6.60
N VAL A 73 -8.41 -18.49 -7.47
CA VAL A 73 -9.02 -17.19 -7.77
C VAL A 73 -9.67 -16.62 -6.52
N ASP A 74 -10.48 -17.41 -5.80
CA ASP A 74 -11.18 -16.98 -4.59
C ASP A 74 -10.18 -16.60 -3.49
N ALA A 75 -9.13 -17.40 -3.29
CA ALA A 75 -8.04 -17.10 -2.37
C ALA A 75 -7.35 -15.76 -2.69
N CYS A 76 -6.99 -15.55 -3.96
CA CYS A 76 -6.34 -14.31 -4.40
C CYS A 76 -7.28 -13.10 -4.32
N GLU A 77 -8.56 -13.27 -4.62
CA GLU A 77 -9.57 -12.21 -4.48
C GLU A 77 -9.69 -11.75 -3.03
N ALA A 78 -9.79 -12.68 -2.08
CA ALA A 78 -9.82 -12.36 -0.65
C ALA A 78 -8.54 -11.63 -0.20
N ILE A 79 -7.38 -12.05 -0.70
CA ILE A 79 -6.10 -11.40 -0.44
C ILE A 79 -6.08 -9.96 -0.97
N LEU A 80 -6.52 -9.73 -2.22
CA LEU A 80 -6.55 -8.40 -2.85
C LEU A 80 -7.49 -7.44 -2.11
N LYS A 81 -8.67 -7.91 -1.67
CA LYS A 81 -9.63 -7.10 -0.90
C LYS A 81 -9.01 -6.49 0.37
N CYS A 82 -7.98 -7.12 0.94
CA CYS A 82 -7.32 -6.61 2.15
C CYS A 82 -6.52 -5.31 1.93
N THR A 83 -6.22 -4.90 0.70
CA THR A 83 -5.53 -3.62 0.42
C THR A 83 -6.46 -2.41 0.53
N GLY A 84 -7.79 -2.62 0.48
CA GLY A 84 -8.74 -1.52 0.58
C GLY A 84 -8.81 -0.93 1.98
N LEU A 85 -8.59 0.39 2.11
CA LEU A 85 -8.61 1.10 3.39
C LEU A 85 -9.95 1.01 4.14
N ASN A 86 -11.07 0.99 3.41
CA ASN A 86 -12.42 0.95 3.99
C ASN A 86 -12.99 -0.47 4.10
N VAL A 87 -12.20 -1.49 3.73
CA VAL A 87 -12.65 -2.88 3.74
C VAL A 87 -12.64 -3.42 5.17
N LYS A 88 -13.79 -3.97 5.58
CA LYS A 88 -13.97 -4.67 6.85
C LYS A 88 -13.45 -6.10 6.71
N ILE A 89 -12.20 -6.32 7.12
CA ILE A 89 -11.53 -7.64 7.06
C ILE A 89 -12.39 -8.78 7.63
N PRO A 90 -13.11 -8.62 8.76
CA PRO A 90 -13.97 -9.70 9.28
C PRO A 90 -15.14 -10.11 8.39
N GLN A 91 -15.45 -9.34 7.34
CA GLN A 91 -16.51 -9.64 6.37
C GLN A 91 -15.99 -10.32 5.10
N ILE A 92 -14.67 -10.51 4.98
CA ILE A 92 -14.07 -11.23 3.86
C ILE A 92 -14.13 -12.73 4.17
N GLU A 93 -14.64 -13.51 3.21
CA GLU A 93 -14.59 -14.97 3.28
C GLU A 93 -13.21 -15.45 2.83
N PHE A 94 -12.46 -16.05 3.75
CA PHE A 94 -11.16 -16.66 3.47
C PHE A 94 -11.29 -18.18 3.40
N LEU A 95 -10.57 -18.82 2.48
CA LEU A 95 -10.59 -20.27 2.33
C LEU A 95 -9.86 -21.01 3.46
N SER A 96 -8.94 -20.34 4.13
CA SER A 96 -8.14 -20.91 5.21
C SER A 96 -7.57 -19.80 6.10
N ARG A 97 -7.04 -20.20 7.26
CA ARG A 97 -6.28 -19.28 8.13
C ARG A 97 -4.98 -18.80 7.48
N GLU A 98 -4.32 -19.65 6.68
CA GLU A 98 -3.14 -19.24 5.92
C GLU A 98 -3.49 -18.15 4.90
N ASN A 99 -4.62 -18.31 4.19
CA ASN A 99 -5.13 -17.34 3.23
C ASN A 99 -5.50 -16.00 3.90
N GLU A 100 -6.14 -16.03 5.06
CA GLU A 100 -6.41 -14.83 5.87
C GLU A 100 -5.11 -14.10 6.26
N ILE A 101 -4.11 -14.83 6.74
CA ILE A 101 -2.81 -14.24 7.10
C ILE A 101 -2.12 -13.63 5.87
N MET A 102 -2.18 -14.29 4.71
CA MET A 102 -1.65 -13.73 3.46
C MET A 102 -2.37 -12.44 3.06
N GLY A 103 -3.70 -12.36 3.22
CA GLY A 103 -4.47 -11.15 2.99
C GLY A 103 -4.02 -10.00 3.89
N LYS A 104 -3.94 -10.26 5.20
CA LYS A 104 -3.46 -9.29 6.19
C LYS A 104 -2.03 -8.83 5.91
N MET A 105 -1.15 -9.73 5.51
CA MET A 105 0.22 -9.41 5.13
C MET A 105 0.29 -8.57 3.85
N LEU A 106 -0.58 -8.81 2.86
CA LEU A 106 -0.61 -7.98 1.66
C LEU A 106 -1.09 -6.57 1.99
N GLY A 107 -2.22 -6.43 2.70
CA GLY A 107 -2.71 -5.11 3.13
C GLY A 107 -1.68 -4.35 3.97
N THR A 108 -0.97 -5.05 4.85
CA THR A 108 0.14 -4.46 5.61
C THR A 108 1.31 -4.06 4.71
N ALA A 109 1.71 -4.93 3.78
CA ALA A 109 2.83 -4.66 2.89
C ALA A 109 2.60 -3.47 1.97
N ASP A 110 1.37 -3.27 1.51
CA ASP A 110 0.98 -2.15 0.67
C ASP A 110 1.15 -0.82 1.43
N LEU A 111 0.53 -0.72 2.62
CA LEU A 111 0.63 0.46 3.49
C LEU A 111 2.08 0.77 3.90
N LEU A 112 2.83 -0.25 4.35
CA LEU A 112 4.23 -0.08 4.73
C LEU A 112 5.10 0.30 3.52
N GLY A 113 4.86 -0.33 2.36
CA GLY A 113 5.62 -0.07 1.13
C GLY A 113 5.45 1.36 0.63
N GLN A 114 4.22 1.88 0.69
CA GLN A 114 3.92 3.25 0.30
C GLN A 114 4.50 4.27 1.29
N MET A 115 4.21 4.12 2.58
CA MET A 115 4.52 5.15 3.59
C MET A 115 5.99 5.16 4.04
N ALA A 116 6.69 4.03 3.99
CA ALA A 116 8.11 3.96 4.34
C ALA A 116 9.04 4.35 3.17
N ASP A 117 8.48 4.66 2.00
CA ASP A 117 9.27 5.12 0.86
C ASP A 117 10.08 6.36 1.25
N ARG A 118 11.37 6.36 0.93
CA ARG A 118 12.26 7.50 1.21
C ARG A 118 11.79 8.79 0.54
N THR A 119 10.96 8.70 -0.49
CA THR A 119 10.37 9.82 -1.23
C THR A 119 8.87 9.97 -0.97
N TYR A 120 8.33 9.37 0.09
CA TYR A 120 6.90 9.36 0.38
C TYR A 120 6.30 10.78 0.41
N LEU A 121 6.93 11.70 1.14
CA LEU A 121 6.42 13.07 1.26
C LEU A 121 6.45 13.83 -0.07
N GLU A 122 7.50 13.63 -0.86
CA GLU A 122 7.61 14.19 -2.21
C GLU A 122 6.58 13.61 -3.19
N LYS A 123 6.03 12.42 -2.91
CA LYS A 123 4.97 11.79 -3.72
C LYS A 123 3.58 12.28 -3.37
N LEU A 124 3.36 12.86 -2.17
CA LEU A 124 2.04 13.34 -1.74
C LEU A 124 1.41 14.37 -2.70
N PRO A 125 2.14 15.36 -3.26
CA PRO A 125 1.56 16.26 -4.26
C PRO A 125 1.11 15.56 -5.56
N PHE A 126 1.80 14.49 -5.96
CA PHE A 126 1.36 13.68 -7.10
C PHE A 126 0.08 12.91 -6.75
N LEU A 127 0.04 12.29 -5.57
CA LEU A 127 -1.12 11.56 -5.06
C LEU A 127 -2.36 12.46 -4.93
N TYR A 128 -2.19 13.68 -4.40
CA TYR A 128 -3.25 14.69 -4.34
C TYR A 128 -3.88 14.94 -5.72
N ARG A 129 -3.05 15.08 -6.75
CA ARG A 129 -3.51 15.33 -8.13
C ARG A 129 -4.18 14.10 -8.72
N GLU A 130 -3.67 12.90 -8.43
CA GLU A 130 -4.33 11.65 -8.82
C GLU A 130 -5.71 11.53 -8.19
N PHE A 131 -5.86 11.86 -6.91
CA PHE A 131 -7.16 11.85 -6.23
C PHE A 131 -8.12 12.90 -6.79
N LYS A 132 -7.63 14.11 -7.09
CA LYS A 132 -8.41 15.14 -7.76
C LYS A 132 -8.88 14.68 -9.14
N GLN A 133 -8.03 14.00 -9.91
CA GLN A 133 -8.37 13.44 -11.21
C GLN A 133 -9.37 12.28 -11.12
N ALA A 134 -9.33 11.50 -10.03
CA ALA A 134 -10.29 10.44 -9.76
C ALA A 134 -11.64 10.96 -9.24
N GLY A 135 -11.81 12.28 -9.10
CA GLY A 135 -13.05 12.88 -8.60
C GLY A 135 -13.28 12.63 -7.10
N MET A 136 -12.22 12.40 -6.32
CA MET A 136 -12.35 12.19 -4.89
C MET A 136 -12.79 13.48 -4.20
N GLU A 137 -13.94 13.43 -3.55
CA GLU A 137 -14.49 14.57 -2.79
C GLU A 137 -13.82 14.71 -1.42
N GLY A 138 -13.87 15.90 -0.83
CA GLY A 138 -13.43 16.14 0.55
C GLY A 138 -11.90 16.18 0.77
N ILE A 139 -11.08 16.13 -0.28
CA ILE A 139 -9.60 16.15 -0.16
C ILE A 139 -9.00 17.56 0.00
N GLY A 140 -9.81 18.61 -0.16
CA GLY A 140 -9.37 20.01 0.04
C GLY A 140 -8.31 20.51 -0.96
N THR A 141 -7.49 21.45 -0.52
CA THR A 141 -6.30 21.92 -1.24
C THR A 141 -5.13 20.94 -1.08
N GLU A 142 -4.10 21.09 -1.90
CA GLU A 142 -2.87 20.29 -1.75
C GLU A 142 -2.30 20.41 -0.33
N LEU A 143 -2.36 21.61 0.25
CA LEU A 143 -1.94 21.89 1.62
C LEU A 143 -2.81 21.18 2.67
N ASP A 144 -4.13 21.17 2.49
CA ASP A 144 -5.04 20.43 3.39
C ASP A 144 -4.78 18.92 3.32
N PHE A 145 -4.45 18.41 2.13
CA PHE A 145 -4.06 17.01 1.92
C PHE A 145 -2.75 16.66 2.64
N LEU A 146 -1.73 17.52 2.53
CA LEU A 146 -0.48 17.37 3.27
C LEU A 146 -0.70 17.45 4.79
N ASP A 147 -1.52 18.38 5.27
CA ASP A 147 -1.80 18.56 6.71
C ASP A 147 -2.56 17.35 7.30
N SER A 148 -3.56 16.86 6.58
CA SER A 148 -4.36 15.68 6.97
C SER A 148 -3.58 14.36 6.95
N THR A 149 -2.41 14.30 6.29
CA THR A 149 -1.56 13.11 6.23
C THR A 149 -1.15 12.61 7.64
N SER A 150 -0.98 13.51 8.61
CA SER A 150 -0.70 13.11 10.00
C SER A 150 -1.88 12.38 10.65
N GLY A 151 -3.11 12.74 10.29
CA GLY A 151 -4.33 12.04 10.71
C GLY A 151 -4.45 10.68 10.03
N PHE A 152 -4.21 10.64 8.71
CA PHE A 152 -4.17 9.40 7.94
C PHE A 152 -3.16 8.39 8.52
N HIS A 153 -1.97 8.84 8.92
CA HIS A 153 -0.99 7.99 9.59
C HIS A 153 -1.55 7.30 10.84
N LYS A 154 -2.33 8.00 11.68
CA LYS A 154 -2.95 7.38 12.87
C LYS A 154 -3.93 6.28 12.47
N VAL A 155 -4.79 6.56 11.48
CA VAL A 155 -5.74 5.58 10.94
C VAL A 155 -5.01 4.34 10.41
N VAL A 156 -3.88 4.54 9.71
CA VAL A 156 -3.06 3.42 9.23
C VAL A 156 -2.47 2.61 10.39
N MET A 157 -1.93 3.25 11.43
CA MET A 157 -1.40 2.53 12.59
C MET A 157 -2.50 1.73 13.32
N GLU A 158 -3.69 2.29 13.47
CA GLU A 158 -4.85 1.57 14.03
C GLU A 158 -5.26 0.39 13.15
N ARG A 159 -5.30 0.58 11.83
CA ARG A 159 -5.60 -0.48 10.87
C ARG A 159 -4.58 -1.62 10.92
N LEU A 160 -3.28 -1.29 11.00
CA LEU A 160 -2.21 -2.28 11.14
C LEU A 160 -2.39 -3.10 12.42
N ALA A 161 -2.61 -2.43 13.55
CA ALA A 161 -2.73 -3.06 14.86
C ALA A 161 -4.01 -3.93 15.01
N HIS A 162 -5.14 -3.46 14.49
CA HIS A 162 -6.44 -4.07 14.74
C HIS A 162 -6.97 -4.88 13.56
N ASP A 163 -7.15 -4.26 12.38
CA ASP A 163 -7.80 -4.91 11.24
C ASP A 163 -6.88 -5.93 10.55
N LEU A 164 -5.59 -5.58 10.44
CA LEU A 164 -4.57 -6.39 9.76
C LEU A 164 -3.79 -7.28 10.74
N GLY A 165 -4.21 -7.35 12.01
CA GLY A 165 -3.73 -8.34 12.97
C GLY A 165 -2.28 -8.17 13.44
N GLY A 166 -1.71 -6.96 13.34
CA GLY A 166 -0.37 -6.65 13.85
C GLY A 166 0.75 -7.43 13.14
N VAL A 167 0.53 -7.88 11.91
CA VAL A 167 1.50 -8.69 11.16
C VAL A 167 2.73 -7.89 10.74
N ASP A 168 2.70 -6.56 10.81
CA ASP A 168 3.85 -5.68 10.62
C ASP A 168 4.98 -5.99 11.61
N GLY A 169 4.65 -6.50 12.81
CA GLY A 169 5.63 -6.96 13.80
C GLY A 169 6.60 -8.02 13.26
N TYR A 170 6.20 -8.81 12.26
CA TYR A 170 7.08 -9.79 11.61
C TYR A 170 8.28 -9.16 10.90
N MET A 171 8.23 -7.86 10.55
CA MET A 171 9.39 -7.18 9.99
C MET A 171 10.60 -7.18 10.92
N ARG A 172 10.39 -7.07 12.24
CA ARG A 172 11.47 -7.10 13.25
C ARG A 172 12.25 -8.41 13.18
N HIS A 173 11.55 -9.55 13.13
CA HIS A 173 12.18 -10.87 12.98
C HIS A 173 12.96 -11.00 11.67
N HIS A 174 12.43 -10.45 10.57
CA HIS A 174 13.14 -10.43 9.30
C HIS A 174 14.44 -9.63 9.39
N PHE A 175 14.40 -8.40 9.93
CA PHE A 175 15.58 -7.55 10.01
C PHE A 175 16.64 -8.08 10.98
N HIS A 176 16.22 -8.62 12.12
CA HIS A 176 17.11 -9.26 13.08
C HIS A 176 17.87 -10.44 12.42
N ALA A 177 17.15 -11.36 11.78
CA ALA A 177 17.79 -12.53 11.17
C ALA A 177 18.71 -12.22 9.98
N ARG A 178 18.48 -11.10 9.28
CA ARG A 178 19.23 -10.75 8.07
C ARG A 178 20.40 -9.79 8.35
N TRP A 179 20.28 -8.94 9.36
CA TRP A 179 21.21 -7.84 9.61
C TRP A 179 21.48 -7.55 11.09
N ASP A 180 20.99 -8.37 12.02
CA ASP A 180 21.11 -8.14 13.48
C ASP A 180 20.51 -6.80 13.93
N ILE A 181 19.45 -6.37 13.22
CA ILE A 181 18.71 -5.14 13.53
C ILE A 181 17.40 -5.52 14.20
N ASP A 182 17.31 -5.23 15.51
CA ASP A 182 16.15 -5.56 16.33
C ASP A 182 15.06 -4.47 16.31
N GLU A 183 14.70 -4.01 15.11
CA GLU A 183 13.74 -2.92 14.88
C GLU A 183 12.89 -3.16 13.63
N ASN A 184 11.64 -2.69 13.64
CA ASN A 184 10.84 -2.59 12.42
C ASN A 184 11.22 -1.32 11.62
N LEU A 185 12.19 -1.46 10.71
CA LEU A 185 12.71 -0.34 9.92
C LEU A 185 11.66 0.37 9.05
N TYR A 186 10.55 -0.28 8.71
CA TYR A 186 9.45 0.38 7.98
C TYR A 186 8.73 1.40 8.87
N ILE A 187 8.38 1.01 10.10
CA ILE A 187 7.74 1.92 11.06
C ILE A 187 8.68 3.06 11.42
N ALA A 188 9.96 2.79 11.66
CA ALA A 188 10.96 3.81 11.94
C ALA A 188 11.04 4.88 10.82
N ALA A 189 11.03 4.44 9.55
CA ALA A 189 11.04 5.33 8.40
C ALA A 189 9.75 6.16 8.26
N ILE A 190 8.59 5.54 8.51
CA ILE A 190 7.27 6.20 8.50
C ILE A 190 7.25 7.30 9.56
N GLU A 191 7.60 6.98 10.80
CA GLU A 191 7.60 7.94 11.89
C GLU A 191 8.59 9.09 11.64
N SER A 192 9.76 8.80 11.09
CA SER A 192 10.71 9.83 10.70
C SER A 192 10.13 10.78 9.65
N SER A 193 9.43 10.25 8.64
CA SER A 193 8.75 11.05 7.63
C SER A 193 7.64 11.91 8.25
N MET A 194 6.85 11.35 9.17
CA MET A 194 5.79 12.10 9.87
C MET A 194 6.34 13.20 10.77
N ARG A 195 7.46 12.96 11.47
CA ARG A 195 8.14 14.00 12.25
C ARG A 195 8.60 15.15 11.35
N PHE A 196 9.24 14.82 10.22
CA PHE A 196 9.69 15.83 9.27
C PHE A 196 8.53 16.63 8.67
N LEU A 197 7.45 15.95 8.26
CA LEU A 197 6.24 16.59 7.74
C LEU A 197 5.66 17.61 8.74
N LYS A 198 5.56 17.23 10.01
CA LYS A 198 5.10 18.14 11.08
C LYS A 198 6.00 19.36 11.24
N THR A 199 7.32 19.17 11.15
CA THR A 199 8.27 20.29 11.23
C THR A 199 8.09 21.27 10.08
N ILE A 200 7.97 20.78 8.84
CA ILE A 200 7.82 21.66 7.67
C ILE A 200 6.45 22.36 7.65
N LEU A 201 5.37 21.68 8.02
CA LEU A 201 4.03 22.29 8.11
C LEU A 201 3.98 23.40 9.17
N LYS A 202 4.71 23.23 10.28
CA LYS A 202 4.76 24.23 11.36
C LYS A 202 5.58 25.46 11.00
N ASN A 203 6.73 25.26 10.35
CA ASN A 203 7.75 26.32 10.20
C ASN A 203 7.86 26.90 8.78
N HIS A 204 7.39 26.17 7.76
CA HIS A 204 7.64 26.45 6.35
C HIS A 204 6.39 26.15 5.50
N ARG A 205 5.21 26.51 6.02
CA ARG A 205 3.91 26.19 5.41
C ARG A 205 3.77 26.75 3.99
N ASP A 206 4.30 27.94 3.74
CA ASP A 206 4.17 28.64 2.45
C ASP A 206 5.21 28.14 1.42
N ASP A 207 6.30 27.50 1.87
CA ASP A 207 7.43 27.07 1.03
C ASP A 207 7.64 25.54 1.05
N LEU A 208 6.59 24.75 1.29
CA LEU A 208 6.70 23.30 1.51
C LEU A 208 7.51 22.56 0.43
N HIS A 209 7.29 22.90 -0.85
CA HIS A 209 7.98 22.26 -1.97
C HIS A 209 9.50 22.46 -1.93
N ASP A 210 9.99 23.54 -1.32
CA ASP A 210 11.42 23.80 -1.18
C ASP A 210 12.08 22.86 -0.18
N TYR A 211 11.32 22.24 0.72
CA TYR A 211 11.83 21.28 1.70
C TYR A 211 11.67 19.82 1.25
N LEU A 212 10.84 19.57 0.24
CA LEU A 212 10.60 18.26 -0.38
C LEU A 212 11.63 17.94 -1.48
N LYS A 213 12.90 17.76 -1.09
CA LYS A 213 14.05 17.77 -2.03
C LYS A 213 14.41 16.41 -2.64
N ARG A 214 13.85 15.29 -2.20
CA ARG A 214 14.37 13.97 -2.62
C ARG A 214 13.94 13.60 -4.04
N GLY A 215 14.86 12.95 -4.77
CA GLY A 215 14.57 12.37 -6.09
C GLY A 215 14.24 13.38 -7.21
N ASN A 216 14.48 14.67 -6.98
CA ASN A 216 14.12 15.77 -7.89
C ASN A 216 12.62 15.77 -8.28
N LEU A 217 11.77 15.31 -7.36
CA LEU A 217 10.36 15.07 -7.64
C LEU A 217 9.57 16.38 -7.79
N MET A 218 9.90 17.43 -7.03
CA MET A 218 9.22 18.72 -7.18
C MET A 218 9.49 19.39 -8.53
N ALA A 219 10.68 19.23 -9.11
CA ALA A 219 10.94 19.69 -10.47
C ALA A 219 10.12 18.91 -11.52
N LYS A 220 10.01 17.58 -11.35
CA LYS A 220 9.16 16.74 -12.21
C LYS A 220 7.69 17.10 -12.07
N LEU A 221 7.25 17.44 -10.86
CA LEU A 221 5.88 17.86 -10.55
C LEU A 221 5.53 19.12 -11.35
N ARG A 222 6.38 20.16 -11.27
CA ARG A 222 6.22 21.41 -12.03
C ARG A 222 6.22 21.19 -13.54
N LYS A 223 7.06 20.28 -14.05
CA LYS A 223 7.09 19.94 -15.48
C LYS A 223 5.82 19.23 -15.94
N ARG A 224 5.27 18.33 -15.11
CA ARG A 224 4.10 17.51 -15.45
C ARG A 224 2.78 18.27 -15.31
N TYR A 225 2.73 19.25 -14.41
CA TYR A 225 1.57 20.07 -14.13
C TYR A 225 2.02 21.53 -14.01
N PRO A 226 2.23 22.22 -15.13
CA PRO A 226 2.46 23.67 -15.12
C PRO A 226 1.22 24.38 -14.55
N GLU A 227 1.44 25.40 -13.73
CA GLU A 227 0.39 26.30 -13.24
C GLU A 227 -0.27 27.10 -14.37
#